data_AF-A0A429N8S8-F1
#
_entry.id   AF-A0A429N8S8-F1
#
_cell.length_a   1.000
_cell.length_b   1.000
_cell.length_c   1.000
_cell.angle_alpha   90.00
_cell.angle_beta   90.00
_cell.angle_gamma   90.00
#
_symmetry.space_group_name_H-M   'P 1'
#
loop_
_entity.id
_entity.type
_entity.pdbx_description
1 polymer ?
#
loop_
_entity_poly.entity_id
_entity_poly.type
_entity_poly.pdbx_seq_one_letter_code
_entity_poly.pdbx_strand_id
1 'polypeptide(L)'
;MKRIDIDDPEVDIDHDHRLTYAEEPFTGEVEEHVGEQRVSLATYVDGYCNGLYREWYPDGTLRAEGIMRMGSPSGEFRRWHANGVLARRVINSADGRTPLAEYEWDEEGRPTRSWERTTSR
;
A
#
# COMPACT_ATOMS: atom_id res chain seq x y z
N MET A 1 -13.34 11.71 -8.96
CA MET A 1 -13.19 10.53 -8.09
C MET A 1 -13.55 10.96 -6.68
N LYS A 2 -14.39 10.21 -5.95
CA LYS A 2 -14.81 10.57 -4.58
C LYS A 2 -13.66 10.26 -3.62
N ARG A 3 -13.49 11.08 -2.58
CA ARG A 3 -12.57 10.83 -1.47
C ARG A 3 -13.34 10.85 -0.15
N ILE A 4 -13.01 9.93 0.76
CA ILE A 4 -13.57 9.84 2.11
C ILE A 4 -12.46 9.61 3.13
N ASP A 5 -12.73 9.95 4.39
CA ASP A 5 -11.88 9.57 5.52
C ASP A 5 -12.29 8.19 6.02
N ILE A 6 -11.33 7.36 6.43
CA ILE A 6 -11.61 6.03 6.99
C ILE A 6 -12.37 6.09 8.32
N ASP A 7 -12.24 7.19 9.07
CA ASP A 7 -12.92 7.41 10.34
C ASP A 7 -14.35 7.97 10.18
N ASP A 8 -14.81 8.18 8.94
CA ASP A 8 -16.20 8.57 8.66
C ASP A 8 -17.16 7.48 9.17
N PRO A 9 -18.19 7.81 9.97
CA PRO A 9 -19.10 6.81 10.57
C PRO A 9 -19.92 6.02 9.56
N GLU A 10 -19.99 6.45 8.29
CA GLU A 10 -20.64 5.71 7.21
C GLU A 10 -19.70 4.68 6.55
N VAL A 11 -18.43 4.63 6.95
CA VAL A 11 -17.46 3.62 6.49
C VAL A 11 -17.60 2.35 7.32
N ASP A 12 -17.67 1.22 6.62
CA ASP A 12 -17.56 -0.12 7.21
C ASP A 12 -16.61 -0.98 6.39
N ILE A 13 -15.84 -1.83 7.06
CA ILE A 13 -14.95 -2.82 6.42
C ILE A 13 -15.33 -4.19 6.96
N ASP A 14 -15.75 -5.07 6.06
CA ASP A 14 -16.13 -6.43 6.42
C ASP A 14 -14.92 -7.35 6.69
N HIS A 15 -15.22 -8.60 7.05
CA HIS A 15 -14.21 -9.62 7.37
C HIS A 15 -13.34 -10.00 6.15
N ASP A 16 -13.77 -9.68 4.93
CA ASP A 16 -13.07 -9.94 3.67
C ASP A 16 -12.25 -8.71 3.21
N HIS A 17 -12.10 -7.70 4.08
CA HIS A 17 -11.43 -6.43 3.80
C HIS A 17 -12.11 -5.61 2.69
N ARG A 18 -13.41 -5.80 2.50
CA ARG A 18 -14.20 -5.00 1.56
C ARG A 18 -14.77 -3.78 2.27
N LEU A 19 -14.45 -2.61 1.73
CA LEU A 19 -14.92 -1.32 2.21
C LEU A 19 -16.27 -0.95 1.58
N THR A 20 -17.22 -0.58 2.43
CA THR A 20 -18.48 0.05 2.04
C THR A 20 -18.54 1.48 2.58
N TYR A 21 -19.29 2.33 1.89
CA TYR A 21 -19.62 3.67 2.34
C TYR A 21 -21.12 3.88 2.17
N ALA A 22 -21.83 4.14 3.27
CA ALA A 22 -23.29 4.14 3.32
C ALA A 22 -23.88 2.82 2.76
N GLU A 23 -23.37 1.69 3.26
CA GLU A 23 -23.79 0.31 2.92
C GLU A 23 -23.50 -0.14 1.48
N GLU A 24 -22.91 0.71 0.65
CA GLU A 24 -22.59 0.42 -0.75
C GLU A 24 -21.08 0.19 -0.96
N PRO A 25 -20.65 -0.78 -1.80
CA PRO A 25 -19.25 -0.99 -2.12
C PRO A 25 -18.57 0.27 -2.65
N PHE A 26 -17.50 0.70 -2.02
CA PHE A 26 -16.90 2.00 -2.32
C PHE A 26 -15.95 1.95 -3.51
N THR A 27 -16.02 2.98 -4.37
CA THR A 27 -15.03 3.24 -5.41
C THR A 27 -14.56 4.69 -5.31
N GLY A 28 -13.27 4.89 -5.04
CA GLY A 28 -12.70 6.20 -4.79
C GLY A 28 -11.38 6.14 -4.06
N GLU A 29 -11.00 7.24 -3.44
CA GLU A 29 -9.84 7.34 -2.56
C GLU A 29 -10.29 7.33 -1.09
N VAL A 30 -9.54 6.65 -0.25
CA VAL A 30 -9.73 6.64 1.20
C VAL A 30 -8.45 7.16 1.84
N GLU A 31 -8.58 8.11 2.74
CA GLU A 31 -7.47 8.65 3.52
C GLU A 31 -7.66 8.38 5.02
N GLU A 32 -6.56 8.32 5.75
CA GLU A 32 -6.54 8.16 7.20
C GLU A 32 -5.67 9.27 7.78
N HIS A 33 -6.12 9.86 8.89
CA HIS A 33 -5.42 10.91 9.60
C HIS A 33 -5.15 10.52 11.06
N VAL A 34 -4.00 10.94 11.58
CA VAL A 34 -3.70 10.92 13.02
C VAL A 34 -3.53 12.36 13.46
N GLY A 35 -4.52 12.88 14.19
CA GLY A 35 -4.61 14.31 14.46
C GLY A 35 -4.82 15.10 13.16
N GLU A 36 -3.97 16.07 12.87
CA GLU A 36 -4.03 16.86 11.64
C GLU A 36 -3.19 16.26 10.48
N GLN A 37 -2.47 15.16 10.73
CA GLN A 37 -1.52 14.59 9.77
C GLN A 37 -2.14 13.41 9.04
N ARG A 38 -2.12 13.44 7.70
CA ARG A 38 -2.48 12.28 6.88
C ARG A 38 -1.41 11.20 6.99
N VAL A 39 -1.82 9.98 7.33
CA VAL A 39 -0.94 8.80 7.48
C VAL A 39 -1.18 7.73 6.42
N SER A 40 -2.32 7.73 5.72
CA SER A 40 -2.60 6.78 4.63
C SER A 40 -3.43 7.41 3.50
N LEU A 41 -3.23 6.91 2.28
CA LEU A 41 -4.06 7.20 1.11
C LEU A 41 -4.10 5.94 0.22
N ALA A 42 -5.29 5.42 -0.01
CA ALA A 42 -5.51 4.20 -0.77
C ALA A 42 -6.62 4.36 -1.80
N THR A 43 -6.44 3.78 -2.99
CA THR A 43 -7.49 3.69 -4.00
C THR A 43 -8.31 2.42 -3.80
N TYR A 44 -9.63 2.54 -3.89
CA TYR A 44 -10.59 1.45 -3.80
C TYR A 44 -11.44 1.35 -5.07
N VAL A 45 -11.75 0.12 -5.47
CA VAL A 45 -12.67 -0.23 -6.56
C VAL A 45 -13.56 -1.38 -6.08
N ASP A 46 -14.88 -1.20 -6.15
CA ASP A 46 -15.89 -2.16 -5.69
C ASP A 46 -15.68 -2.65 -4.24
N GLY A 47 -15.14 -1.76 -3.40
CA GLY A 47 -14.80 -1.99 -2.00
C GLY A 47 -13.43 -2.62 -1.77
N TYR A 48 -12.68 -3.00 -2.80
CA TYR A 48 -11.35 -3.58 -2.61
C TYR A 48 -10.24 -2.57 -2.89
N CYS A 49 -9.20 -2.56 -2.06
CA CYS A 49 -8.01 -1.75 -2.31
C CYS A 49 -7.37 -2.17 -3.65
N ASN A 50 -7.43 -1.26 -4.63
CA ASN A 50 -7.08 -1.53 -6.02
C ASN A 50 -6.65 -0.23 -6.69
N GLY A 51 -5.36 -0.07 -6.93
CA GLY A 51 -4.76 1.15 -7.46
C GLY A 51 -3.62 1.65 -6.57
N LEU A 52 -3.46 2.98 -6.50
CA LEU A 52 -2.37 3.59 -5.75
C LEU A 52 -2.58 3.43 -4.25
N TYR A 53 -1.50 3.08 -3.56
CA TYR A 53 -1.41 3.04 -2.10
C TYR A 53 -0.19 3.82 -1.64
N ARG A 54 -0.37 4.65 -0.61
CA ARG A 54 0.69 5.39 0.08
C ARG A 54 0.42 5.44 1.56
N GLU A 55 1.48 5.31 2.34
CA GLU A 55 1.47 5.41 3.79
C GLU A 55 2.63 6.31 4.24
N TRP A 56 2.42 7.10 5.28
CA TRP A 56 3.40 8.03 5.84
C TRP A 56 3.58 7.80 7.34
N TYR A 57 4.79 8.06 7.81
CA TYR A 57 5.08 8.25 9.23
C TYR A 57 4.45 9.56 9.74
N PRO A 58 4.28 9.72 11.07
CA PRO A 58 3.70 10.95 11.64
C PRO A 58 4.49 12.24 11.35
N ASP A 59 5.77 12.14 10.96
CA ASP A 59 6.60 13.27 10.55
C ASP A 59 6.44 13.64 9.06
N GLY A 60 5.60 12.91 8.32
CA GLY A 60 5.37 13.07 6.88
C GLY A 60 6.35 12.30 6.00
N THR A 61 7.32 11.57 6.58
CA THR A 61 8.23 10.70 5.83
C THR A 61 7.44 9.56 5.20
N LEU A 62 7.70 9.26 3.92
CA LEU A 62 7.04 8.15 3.24
C LEU A 62 7.39 6.83 3.92
N ARG A 63 6.38 6.05 4.31
CA ARG A 63 6.53 4.75 4.97
C ARG A 63 6.38 3.60 4.00
N ALA A 64 5.41 3.69 3.11
CA ALA A 64 5.16 2.69 2.08
C ALA A 64 4.49 3.30 0.85
N GLU A 65 4.75 2.72 -0.32
CA GLU A 65 3.98 3.02 -1.53
C GLU A 65 4.01 1.86 -2.52
N GLY A 66 2.99 1.78 -3.36
CA GLY A 66 2.95 0.86 -4.47
C GLY A 66 1.60 0.81 -5.14
N ILE A 67 1.44 -0.19 -6.01
CA ILE A 67 0.15 -0.52 -6.61
C ILE A 67 -0.43 -1.73 -5.89
N MET A 68 -1.69 -1.63 -5.51
CA MET A 68 -2.48 -2.70 -4.92
C MET A 68 -3.46 -3.25 -5.96
N ARG A 69 -3.77 -4.54 -5.88
CA ARG A 69 -4.79 -5.21 -6.68
C ARG A 69 -5.53 -6.18 -5.78
N MET A 70 -6.81 -5.93 -5.55
CA MET A 70 -7.65 -6.75 -4.66
C MET A 70 -7.02 -6.96 -3.29
N GLY A 71 -6.50 -5.90 -2.67
CA GLY A 71 -5.87 -5.95 -1.34
C GLY A 71 -4.44 -6.48 -1.31
N SER A 72 -3.85 -6.91 -2.44
CA SER A 72 -2.48 -7.43 -2.50
C SER A 72 -1.56 -6.54 -3.34
N PRO A 73 -0.25 -6.42 -3.00
CA PRO A 73 0.70 -5.69 -3.84
C PRO A 73 0.82 -6.28 -5.25
N SER A 74 0.76 -5.42 -6.27
CA SER A 74 0.88 -5.76 -7.68
C SER A 74 1.96 -4.90 -8.32
N GLY A 75 2.89 -5.50 -9.07
CA GLY A 75 4.04 -4.76 -9.57
C GLY A 75 5.01 -4.35 -8.45
N GLU A 76 5.52 -3.13 -8.50
CA GLU A 76 6.49 -2.63 -7.51
C GLU A 76 5.81 -2.09 -6.25
N PHE A 77 6.31 -2.52 -5.09
CA PHE A 77 5.93 -2.03 -3.78
C PHE A 77 7.19 -1.72 -2.98
N ARG A 78 7.22 -0.56 -2.32
CA ARG A 78 8.36 -0.05 -1.57
C ARG A 78 7.95 0.29 -0.14
N ARG A 79 8.89 0.10 0.79
CA ARG A 79 8.80 0.55 2.18
C ARG A 79 10.11 1.23 2.58
N TRP A 80 10.01 2.22 3.44
CA TRP A 80 11.14 2.97 3.97
C TRP A 80 11.18 2.86 5.49
N HIS A 81 12.38 3.03 6.03
CA HIS A 81 12.61 3.28 7.45
C HIS A 81 12.17 4.71 7.80
N ALA A 82 11.99 4.98 9.09
CA ALA A 82 11.57 6.30 9.57
C ALA A 82 12.57 7.42 9.24
N ASN A 83 13.83 7.07 8.98
CA ASN A 83 14.87 8.02 8.54
C ASN A 83 14.81 8.32 7.02
N GLY A 84 13.83 7.76 6.29
CA GLY A 84 13.66 7.95 4.85
C GLY A 84 14.54 7.05 3.98
N VAL A 85 15.32 6.13 4.56
CA VAL A 85 16.11 5.15 3.80
C VAL A 85 15.21 4.01 3.35
N LEU A 86 15.38 3.56 2.10
CA LEU A 86 14.59 2.45 1.55
C LEU A 86 14.87 1.19 2.37
N ALA A 87 13.83 0.60 2.94
CA ALA A 87 13.93 -0.59 3.80
C ALA A 87 13.69 -1.87 3.00
N ARG A 88 12.69 -1.84 2.11
CA ARG A 88 12.28 -3.02 1.34
C ARG A 88 11.70 -2.61 0.00
N ARG A 89 12.02 -3.38 -1.04
CA ARG A 89 11.43 -3.29 -2.37
C ARG A 89 11.02 -4.67 -2.81
N VAL A 90 9.74 -4.85 -3.12
CA VAL A 90 9.19 -6.09 -3.67
C VAL A 90 8.69 -5.81 -5.08
N ILE A 91 8.98 -6.72 -6.00
CA ILE A 91 8.45 -6.70 -7.36
C ILE A 91 7.62 -7.96 -7.53
N ASN A 92 6.32 -7.81 -7.78
CA ASN A 92 5.41 -8.89 -8.14
C ASN A 92 5.03 -8.83 -9.62
N SER A 93 4.49 -9.92 -10.16
CA SER A 93 3.80 -9.92 -11.44
C SER A 93 2.62 -8.94 -11.44
N ALA A 94 2.16 -8.54 -12.62
CA ALA A 94 1.04 -7.61 -12.78
C ALA A 94 -0.31 -8.14 -12.26
N ASP A 95 -0.40 -9.45 -11.99
CA ASP A 95 -1.55 -10.06 -11.33
C ASP A 95 -1.37 -10.21 -9.81
N GLY A 96 -0.22 -9.80 -9.27
CA GLY A 96 0.13 -9.88 -7.84
C GLY A 96 0.44 -11.30 -7.35
N ARG A 97 0.35 -12.33 -8.20
CA ARG A 97 0.43 -13.73 -7.76
C ARG A 97 1.84 -14.29 -7.69
N THR A 98 2.79 -13.67 -8.38
CA THR A 98 4.15 -14.19 -8.50
C THR A 98 5.17 -13.15 -8.03
N PRO A 99 5.85 -13.39 -6.90
CA PRO A 99 7.02 -12.63 -6.53
C PRO A 99 8.12 -12.78 -7.60
N LEU A 100 8.62 -11.66 -8.10
CA LEU A 100 9.68 -11.58 -9.13
C LEU A 100 11.01 -11.15 -8.54
N ALA A 101 11.00 -10.28 -7.54
CA ALA A 101 12.21 -9.89 -6.82
C ALA A 101 11.87 -9.33 -5.43
N GLU A 102 12.84 -9.40 -4.55
CA GLU A 102 12.81 -8.74 -3.25
C GLU A 102 14.20 -8.23 -2.90
N TYR A 103 14.23 -7.05 -2.33
CA TYR A 103 15.42 -6.40 -1.83
C TYR A 103 15.11 -5.84 -0.44
N GLU A 104 16.03 -6.00 0.50
CA GLU A 104 15.96 -5.45 1.84
C GLU A 104 17.27 -4.72 2.15
N TRP A 105 17.16 -3.59 2.84
CA TRP A 105 18.28 -2.79 3.30
C TRP A 105 18.07 -2.40 4.77
N ASP A 106 19.18 -2.20 5.47
CA ASP A 106 19.16 -1.63 6.84
C ASP A 106 18.97 -0.10 6.82
N GLU A 107 18.94 0.50 8.01
CA GLU A 107 18.74 1.95 8.19
C GLU A 107 19.87 2.80 7.60
N GLU A 108 21.04 2.23 7.32
CA GLU A 108 22.15 2.90 6.64
C GLU A 108 22.12 2.70 5.11
N GLY A 109 21.13 1.98 4.59
CA GLY A 109 20.95 1.70 3.17
C GLY A 109 21.88 0.61 2.66
N ARG A 110 22.45 -0.22 3.54
CA ARG A 110 23.28 -1.37 3.14
C ARG A 110 22.35 -2.55 2.84
N PRO A 111 22.55 -3.26 1.73
CA PRO A 111 21.71 -4.40 1.38
C PRO A 111 21.91 -5.51 2.41
N THR A 112 20.81 -5.99 3.00
CA THR A 112 20.79 -7.09 3.96
C THR A 112 20.31 -8.39 3.32
N ARG A 113 19.44 -8.27 2.31
CA ARG A 113 18.92 -9.41 1.56
C ARG A 113 18.56 -8.98 0.14
N SER A 114 18.79 -9.87 -0.82
CA SER A 114 18.23 -9.71 -2.15
C SER A 114 18.03 -11.06 -2.82
N TRP A 115 16.93 -11.22 -3.53
CA TRP A 115 16.74 -12.31 -4.46
C TRP A 115 15.95 -11.83 -5.67
N GLU A 116 16.25 -12.42 -6.82
CA GLU A 116 15.56 -12.15 -8.07
C GLU A 116 15.21 -13.49 -8.72
N ARG A 117 13.99 -13.59 -9.26
CA ARG A 117 13.56 -14.78 -9.97
C ARG A 117 14.17 -14.77 -11.35
N THR A 118 15.26 -15.52 -11.53
CA THR A 118 15.83 -15.73 -12.86
C THR A 118 14.91 -16.66 -13.66
N THR A 119 14.16 -16.12 -14.61
CA THR A 119 13.59 -16.94 -15.69
C THR A 119 14.71 -17.24 -16.68
N SER A 120 15.28 -18.44 -16.62
CA SER A 120 16.02 -18.99 -17.76
C SER A 120 15.06 -19.05 -18.95
N ARG A 121 15.45 -18.40 -20.05
CA ARG A 121 14.79 -18.54 -21.36
C ARG A 121 15.16 -19.86 -22.01
#